data_AF-A0A1A9T4Y6-F1
#
_entry.id   AF-A0A1A9T4Y6-F1
#
_cell.length_a   1.000
_cell.length_b   1.000
_cell.length_c   1.000
_cell.angle_alpha   90.00
_cell.angle_beta   90.00
_cell.angle_gamma   90.00
#
_symmetry.space_group_name_H-M   'P 1'
#
loop_
_entity.id
_entity.type
_entity.pdbx_description
1 polymer ?
#
loop_
_entity_poly.entity_id
_entity_poly.type
_entity_poly.pdbx_seq_one_letter_code
_entity_poly.pdbx_strand_id
1 'polypeptide(L)' 'MSSGQYYISNRYIYGPKMSGQFYIHKDYIYGPQNSGLYYIHKDYIYGPKKSGQFYIHRDYIYGPLGEELPWLEA' A
#
# COMPACT_ATOMS: atom_id res chain seq x y z
N MET A 1 7.55 0.95 -13.17
CA MET A 1 7.32 -0.37 -12.56
C MET A 1 7.09 -0.15 -11.08
N SER A 2 5.87 -0.28 -10.56
CA SER A 2 5.62 0.00 -9.13
C SER A 2 5.93 -1.18 -8.20
N SER A 3 6.19 -2.35 -8.78
CA SER A 3 6.54 -3.59 -8.08
C SER A 3 7.86 -3.43 -7.31
N GLY A 4 7.79 -3.44 -5.99
CA GLY A 4 8.96 -3.35 -5.11
C GLY A 4 9.51 -1.93 -4.92
N GLN A 5 8.82 -0.89 -5.41
CA GLN A 5 9.21 0.50 -5.18
C GLN A 5 8.77 1.02 -3.81
N TYR A 6 7.70 0.43 -3.27
CA TYR A 6 7.19 0.77 -1.96
C TYR A 6 7.58 -0.31 -0.96
N TYR A 7 7.92 0.11 0.25
CA TYR A 7 8.29 -0.78 1.34
C TYR A 7 7.72 -0.28 2.66
N ILE A 8 7.56 -1.20 3.60
CA ILE A 8 7.03 -0.96 4.93
C ILE A 8 8.22 -0.96 5.89
N SER A 9 8.33 0.08 6.70
CA SER A 9 9.30 0.13 7.80
C SER A 9 8.67 0.82 8.99
N ASN A 10 8.79 0.20 10.17
CA ASN A 10 8.17 0.68 11.41
C ASN A 10 6.67 1.04 11.24
N ARG A 11 5.94 0.23 10.46
CA ARG A 11 4.53 0.42 10.06
C ARG A 11 4.25 1.57 9.09
N TYR A 12 5.23 2.40 8.75
CA TYR A 12 5.09 3.43 7.73
C TYR A 12 5.41 2.85 6.35
N ILE A 13 4.73 3.36 5.33
CA ILE A 13 4.96 2.99 3.94
C ILE A 13 5.82 4.08 3.30
N TYR A 14 6.94 3.64 2.76
CA TYR A 14 7.93 4.47 2.09
C TYR A 14 7.99 4.09 0.62
N GLY A 15 8.39 5.04 -0.22
CA GLY A 15 8.54 4.82 -1.65
C GLY A 15 8.93 6.11 -2.37
N PRO A 16 8.89 6.10 -3.72
CA PRO A 16 9.29 7.26 -4.53
C PRO A 16 8.34 8.45 -4.38
N LYS A 17 7.09 8.24 -3.94
CA LYS A 17 6.07 9.27 -3.73
C LYS A 17 5.45 9.14 -2.36
N MET A 18 5.14 10.30 -1.75
CA MET A 18 4.45 10.39 -0.46
C MET A 18 5.04 9.48 0.63
N SER A 19 6.37 9.36 0.60
CA SER A 19 7.15 8.48 1.49
C SER A 19 6.94 8.85 2.95
N GLY A 20 6.59 7.88 3.79
CA GLY A 20 6.34 8.09 5.22
C GLY A 20 5.01 8.80 5.54
N GLN A 21 4.19 9.12 4.54
CA GLN A 21 2.87 9.75 4.77
C GLN A 21 1.76 8.72 5.03
N PHE A 22 1.97 7.47 4.60
CA PHE A 22 1.03 6.38 4.85
C PHE A 22 1.57 5.47 5.94
N TYR A 23 0.67 4.89 6.73
CA TYR A 23 1.02 3.97 7.81
C TYR A 23 -0.05 2.90 8.00
N ILE A 24 0.36 1.77 8.56
CA ILE A 24 -0.49 0.61 8.83
C ILE A 24 -0.84 0.60 10.31
N HIS A 25 -2.14 0.54 10.61
CA HIS A 25 -2.65 0.38 11.97
C HIS A 25 -3.80 -0.60 11.98
N LYS A 26 -3.69 -1.66 12.80
CA LYS A 26 -4.68 -2.77 12.86
C LYS A 26 -5.03 -3.32 11.47
N ASP A 27 -4.00 -3.55 10.66
CA ASP A 27 -4.10 -4.01 9.27
C ASP A 27 -4.74 -3.03 8.27
N TYR A 28 -5.26 -1.87 8.71
CA TYR A 28 -5.74 -0.83 7.82
C TYR A 28 -4.63 0.15 7.46
N ILE A 29 -4.68 0.66 6.23
CA ILE A 29 -3.75 1.66 5.70
C ILE A 29 -4.38 3.04 5.87
N TYR A 30 -3.66 3.90 6.56
CA TYR A 30 -4.03 5.28 6.83
C TYR A 30 -3.05 6.22 6.14
N GLY A 31 -3.53 7.41 5.79
CA GLY A 31 -2.72 8.45 5.17
C GLY A 31 -3.49 9.75 5.01
N PRO A 32 -2.92 10.72 4.28
CA PRO A 32 -3.55 12.03 4.05
C PRO A 32 -4.83 11.94 3.21
N GLN A 33 -4.94 10.91 2.36
CA GLN A 33 -6.11 10.62 1.53
C GLN A 33 -6.45 9.12 1.62
N ASN A 34 -7.72 8.78 1.35
CA ASN A 34 -8.20 7.39 1.33
C ASN A 34 -7.92 6.60 2.63
N SER A 35 -7.86 7.32 3.76
CA SER A 35 -7.46 6.79 5.06
C SER A 35 -8.46 5.77 5.60
N GLY A 36 -7.98 4.57 5.96
CA GLY A 36 -8.80 3.48 6.48
C GLY A 36 -9.65 2.75 5.43
N LEU A 37 -9.56 3.12 4.14
CA LEU A 37 -10.31 2.45 3.07
C LEU A 37 -9.64 1.16 2.59
N TYR A 38 -8.34 1.05 2.78
CA TYR A 38 -7.53 -0.09 2.37
C TYR A 38 -7.06 -0.87 3.58
N TYR A 39 -7.00 -2.19 3.44
CA TYR A 39 -6.58 -3.08 4.51
C TYR A 39 -5.78 -4.27 3.98
N ILE A 40 -4.98 -4.86 4.85
CA ILE A 40 -4.12 -6.01 4.56
C ILE A 40 -4.80 -7.25 5.12
N HIS A 41 -4.90 -8.29 4.32
CA HIS A 41 -5.37 -9.60 4.76
C HIS A 41 -4.57 -10.70 4.06
N LYS A 42 -3.94 -11.58 4.84
CA LYS A 42 -3.05 -12.65 4.31
C LYS A 42 -2.01 -12.12 3.32
N ASP A 43 -1.35 -11.03 3.67
CA ASP A 43 -0.37 -10.31 2.85
C ASP A 43 -0.93 -9.61 1.60
N TYR A 44 -2.20 -9.80 1.23
CA TYR A 44 -2.83 -9.08 0.12
C TYR A 44 -3.49 -7.80 0.61
N ILE A 45 -3.49 -6.78 -0.26
CA ILE A 45 -4.10 -5.48 0.04
C ILE A 45 -5.46 -5.40 -0.66
N TYR A 46 -6.47 -5.13 0.13
CA TYR A 46 -7.86 -5.01 -0.28
C TYR A 46 -8.37 -3.60 -0.04
N GLY A 47 -9.40 -3.21 -0.80
CA GLY A 47 -10.02 -1.91 -0.68
C GLY A 47 -11.07 -1.70 -1.77
N PRO A 48 -11.59 -0.47 -1.91
CA PRO A 48 -12.65 -0.15 -2.88
C PRO A 48 -12.19 -0.27 -4.34
N LYS A 49 -10.88 -0.16 -4.61
CA LYS A 49 -10.28 -0.29 -5.94
C LYS A 49 -9.10 -1.27 -5.90
N LYS A 50 -8.88 -1.99 -7.01
CA LYS A 50 -7.75 -2.92 -7.22
C LYS A 50 -7.53 -3.92 -6.06
N SER A 51 -8.64 -4.33 -5.45
CA SER A 51 -8.68 -5.22 -4.29
C SER A 51 -8.03 -6.56 -4.62
N GLY A 52 -7.10 -7.01 -3.78
CA GLY A 52 -6.38 -8.28 -3.95
C GLY A 52 -5.32 -8.29 -5.07
N GLN A 53 -5.10 -7.18 -5.77
CA GLN A 53 -4.09 -7.11 -6.83
C GLN A 53 -2.69 -6.80 -6.29
N PHE A 54 -2.62 -6.12 -5.14
CA PHE A 54 -1.39 -5.77 -4.46
C PHE A 54 -1.14 -6.72 -3.30
N TYR A 55 0.12 -7.00 -3.01
CA TYR A 55 0.53 -7.87 -1.92
C TYR A 55 1.86 -7.44 -1.32
N ILE A 56 2.11 -7.87 -0.09
CA ILE A 56 3.33 -7.59 0.66
C ILE A 56 4.20 -8.85 0.63
N HIS A 57 5.47 -8.69 0.33
CA HIS A 57 6.46 -9.76 0.44
C HIS A 57 7.77 -9.19 0.95
N ARG A 58 8.28 -9.72 2.07
CA ARG A 58 9.52 -9.23 2.73
C ARG A 58 9.51 -7.70 2.94
N ASP A 59 8.40 -7.19 3.46
CA ASP A 59 8.15 -5.76 3.68
C ASP A 59 8.05 -4.89 2.42
N TYR A 60 8.25 -5.42 1.22
CA TYR A 60 8.02 -4.70 -0.02
C TYR A 60 6.60 -4.92 -0.52
N ILE A 61 6.02 -3.88 -1.11
CA ILE A 61 4.70 -3.93 -1.74
C ILE A 61 4.88 -4.18 -3.24
N TYR A 62 4.18 -5.20 -3.71
CA TYR A 62 4.13 -5.62 -5.09
C TYR A 62 2.71 -5.51 -5.62
N GLY A 63 2.58 -5.37 -6.94
CA GLY A 63 1.31 -5.26 -7.62
C GLY A 63 1.50 -5.38 -9.12
N PRO A 64 0.43 -5.16 -9.91
CA PRO A 64 0.50 -5.24 -11.36
C PRO A 64 1.52 -4.27 -11.96
N LEU A 65 2.14 -4.65 -13.07
CA LEU A 65 3.15 -3.83 -13.73
C LEU A 65 2.54 -2.52 -14.24
N GLY A 66 3.13 -1.39 -13.81
CA GLY A 66 2.71 -0.05 -14.25
C GLY A 66 1.61 0.58 -13.40
N GLU A 67 1.07 -0.14 -12.42
CA GLU A 67 0.01 0.34 -11.54
C GLU A 67 0.58 0.92 -10.24
N GLU A 68 0.23 2.17 -9.89
CA GLU A 68 0.58 2.75 -8.59
C GLU A 68 -0.29 2.16 -7.48
N LEU A 69 0.13 2.35 -6.22
CA LEU A 69 -0.67 1.88 -5.07
C LEU A 69 -2.08 2.50 -5.10
N PRO A 70 -3.13 1.71 -4.82
CA PRO A 70 -4.50 2.11 -5.12
C PRO A 70 -5.01 3.29 -4.27
N TRP A 71 -4.38 3.57 -3.13
CA TRP A 71 -4.69 4.74 -2.29
C TRP A 71 -3.99 6.03 -2.71
N LEU A 72 -3.03 5.97 -3.65
CA LEU A 72 -2.35 7.15 -4.21
C LEU A 72 -3.15 7.80 -5.34
N GLU A 73 -4.17 7.10 -5.85
CA GLU A 73 -5.10 7.64 -6.83
C GLU A 73 -6.07 8.60 -6.13
N ALA A 74 -6.04 9.87 -6.54
CA ALA A 74 -7.03 10.87 -6.13
C ALA A 74 -8.37 10.66 -6.87
#